data_AF-A0A2T1D925-F1
#
_entry.id   AF-A0A2T1D925-F1
#
_cell.length_a   1.000
_cell.length_b   1.000
_cell.length_c   1.000
_cell.angle_alpha   90.00
_cell.angle_beta   90.00
_cell.angle_gamma   90.00
#
_symmetry.space_group_name_H-M   'P 1'
#
loop_
_entity.id
_entity.type
_entity.pdbx_description
1 polymer ?
#
loop_
_entity_poly.entity_id
_entity_poly.type
_entity_poly.pdbx_seq_one_letter_code
_entity_poly.pdbx_strand_id
1 'polypeptide(L)'
;MLRRCQILLSSAKHQRPKQIATQLGCSVQTVRNTIRAVERDGLQCLQAQSTCPTTVEPMFNSAKQEQLRALLHQSPRNFGKAWIVSPDEQYALKKHQRNRLICLSEQYPNWALDLHTN
;
A
#
# COMPACT_ATOMS: atom_id res chain seq x y z
N MET A 1 22.08 -4.81 6.09
CA MET A 1 22.93 -5.97 6.40
C MET A 1 24.43 -5.69 6.41
N LEU A 2 24.96 -5.03 5.37
CA LEU A 2 26.41 -4.80 5.21
C LEU A 2 27.14 -4.27 6.47
N ARG A 3 26.53 -3.30 7.18
CA ARG A 3 27.13 -2.67 8.36
C ARG A 3 27.36 -3.66 9.53
N ARG A 4 26.46 -4.62 9.79
CA ARG A 4 26.63 -5.61 10.87
C ARG A 4 27.77 -6.58 10.54
N CYS A 5 27.88 -7.02 9.28
CA CYS A 5 28.98 -7.86 8.82
C CYS A 5 30.34 -7.16 8.91
N GLN A 6 30.40 -5.86 8.56
CA GLN A 6 31.62 -5.06 8.68
C GLN A 6 32.06 -4.87 10.14
N ILE A 7 31.11 -4.68 11.06
CA ILE A 7 31.41 -4.63 12.50
C ILE A 7 32.03 -5.95 12.97
N LEU A 8 31.47 -7.09 12.54
CA LEU A 8 31.99 -8.42 12.88
C LEU A 8 33.41 -8.65 12.34
N LEU A 9 33.63 -8.34 11.06
CA LEU A 9 34.96 -8.48 10.44
C LEU A 9 36.00 -7.62 11.15
N SER A 10 35.62 -6.40 11.55
CA SER A 10 36.49 -5.47 12.25
C SER A 10 36.77 -5.94 13.69
N SER A 11 35.77 -6.53 14.36
CA SER A 11 35.92 -7.14 15.68
C SER A 11 36.82 -8.38 15.65
N ALA A 12 36.72 -9.20 14.60
CA ALA A 12 37.61 -10.35 14.38
C ALA A 12 39.07 -9.94 14.19
N LYS A 13 39.31 -8.71 13.72
CA LYS A 13 40.65 -8.08 13.65
C LYS A 13 41.08 -7.43 14.98
N HIS A 14 40.40 -7.72 16.09
CA HIS A 14 40.66 -7.18 17.44
C HIS A 14 40.62 -5.64 17.54
N GLN A 15 39.91 -4.96 16.64
CA GLN A 15 39.76 -3.51 16.71
C GLN A 15 38.84 -3.10 17.88
N ARG A 16 39.15 -1.99 18.56
CA ARG A 16 38.31 -1.52 19.66
C ARG A 16 36.97 -0.96 19.14
N PRO A 17 35.85 -1.09 19.88
CA PRO A 17 34.54 -0.60 19.44
C PRO A 17 34.50 0.89 19.03
N LYS A 18 35.32 1.73 19.65
CA LYS A 18 35.45 3.16 19.30
C LYS A 18 36.09 3.39 17.92
N GLN A 19 37.08 2.56 17.57
CA GLN A 19 37.76 2.62 16.26
C GLN A 19 36.82 2.10 15.15
N ILE A 20 36.09 1.02 15.43
CA ILE A 20 35.09 0.48 14.49
C ILE A 20 33.97 1.50 14.22
N ALA A 21 33.48 2.16 15.29
CA ALA A 21 32.43 3.17 15.20
C ALA A 21 32.84 4.38 14.34
N THR A 22 34.07 4.87 14.53
CA THR A 22 34.62 5.98 13.75
C THR A 22 34.86 5.59 12.29
N GLN A 23 35.39 4.39 12.02
CA GLN A 23 35.60 3.88 10.67
C GLN A 23 34.29 3.67 9.88
N LEU A 24 33.22 3.23 10.54
CA LEU A 24 31.94 2.91 9.91
C LEU A 24 30.88 4.04 9.98
N GLY A 25 31.25 5.18 10.58
CA GLY A 25 30.35 6.31 10.79
C GLY A 25 29.08 5.92 11.56
N CYS A 26 29.23 5.15 12.64
CA CYS A 26 28.10 4.69 13.46
C CYS A 26 28.35 4.97 14.96
N SER A 27 27.30 4.86 15.77
CA SER A 27 27.47 5.04 17.22
C SER A 27 28.24 3.87 17.82
N VAL A 28 29.05 4.14 18.85
CA VAL A 28 29.76 3.07 19.60
C VAL A 28 28.76 2.08 20.21
N GLN A 29 27.57 2.56 20.59
CA GLN A 29 26.54 1.69 21.16
C GLN A 29 25.98 0.70 20.13
N THR A 30 25.90 1.10 18.85
CA THR A 30 25.53 0.19 17.77
C THR A 30 26.54 -0.94 17.63
N VAL A 31 27.84 -0.64 17.74
CA VAL A 31 28.90 -1.67 17.71
C VAL A 31 28.74 -2.64 18.88
N ARG A 32 28.60 -2.13 20.11
CA ARG A 32 28.41 -2.98 21.31
C ARG A 32 27.14 -3.83 21.24
N ASN A 33 26.02 -3.25 20.79
CA ASN A 33 24.76 -3.97 20.64
C ASN A 33 24.89 -5.07 19.59
N THR A 34 25.62 -4.83 18.51
CA THR A 34 25.86 -5.84 17.48
C THR A 34 26.71 -7.00 18.01
N ILE A 35 27.81 -6.71 18.72
CA ILE A 35 28.66 -7.76 19.32
C ILE A 35 27.86 -8.59 20.34
N ARG A 36 27.12 -7.93 21.25
CA ARG A 36 26.26 -8.62 22.23
C ARG A 36 25.15 -9.44 21.58
N ALA A 37 24.59 -8.98 20.46
CA ALA A 37 23.58 -9.73 19.73
C ALA A 37 24.16 -10.99 19.08
N VAL A 38 25.41 -10.93 18.60
CA VAL A 38 26.11 -12.09 18.05
C VAL A 38 26.44 -13.09 19.14
N GLU A 39 26.90 -12.64 20.30
CA GLU A 39 27.19 -13.53 21.44
C GLU A 39 25.92 -14.23 21.95
N ARG A 40 24.77 -13.55 21.91
CA ARG A 40 23.49 -14.13 22.37
C ARG A 40 22.85 -15.05 21.33
N ASP A 41 22.77 -14.59 20.08
CA ASP A 41 21.91 -15.17 19.05
C ASP A 41 22.71 -15.82 17.90
N GLY A 42 24.05 -15.77 17.97
CA GLY A 42 24.94 -16.23 16.90
C GLY A 42 24.76 -15.43 15.61
N LEU A 43 24.87 -16.11 14.47
CA LEU A 43 24.69 -15.49 13.15
C LEU A 43 23.22 -15.12 12.85
N GLN A 44 22.25 -15.51 13.69
CA GLN A 44 20.84 -15.15 13.50
C GLN A 44 20.63 -13.63 13.59
N CYS A 45 21.52 -12.89 14.26
CA CYS A 45 21.50 -11.43 14.27
C CYS A 45 21.72 -10.79 12.88
N LEU A 46 22.22 -11.55 11.90
CA LEU A 46 22.42 -11.13 10.52
C LEU A 46 21.14 -11.27 9.68
N GLN A 47 20.10 -11.93 10.20
CA GLN A 47 18.81 -11.96 9.53
C GLN A 47 18.05 -10.65 9.73
N ALA A 48 17.15 -10.35 8.79
CA ALA A 48 16.31 -9.17 8.85
C ALA A 48 15.38 -9.30 10.07
N GLN A 49 15.70 -8.54 11.12
CA GLN A 49 14.85 -8.47 12.29
C GLN A 49 13.63 -7.62 11.97
N SER A 50 12.50 -7.99 12.56
CA SER A 50 11.26 -7.22 12.45
C SER A 50 11.55 -5.76 12.80
N THR A 51 11.21 -4.86 11.88
CA THR A 51 11.28 -3.41 12.11
C THR A 51 10.07 -2.93 12.91
N CYS A 52 9.12 -3.83 13.18
CA CYS A 52 7.91 -3.50 13.92
C CYS A 52 8.25 -3.33 15.42
N PRO A 53 7.94 -2.16 16.02
CA PRO A 53 8.19 -1.93 17.43
C PRO A 53 7.39 -2.91 18.29
N THR A 54 8.08 -3.71 19.10
CA THR A 54 7.47 -4.75 19.96
C THR A 54 6.65 -4.16 21.12
N THR A 55 6.95 -2.94 21.54
CA THR A 55 6.40 -2.32 22.76
C THR A 55 5.10 -1.56 22.55
N VAL A 56 4.73 -1.27 21.31
CA VAL A 56 3.55 -0.44 20.99
C VAL A 56 2.53 -1.31 20.31
N GLU A 57 1.32 -1.42 20.88
CA GLU A 57 0.22 -2.06 20.17
C GLU A 57 -0.03 -1.31 18.84
N PRO A 58 0.04 -2.00 17.69
CA PRO A 58 -0.19 -1.34 16.42
C PRO A 58 -1.64 -0.81 16.39
N MET A 59 -1.80 0.45 15.97
CA MET A 59 -3.12 1.09 15.85
C MET A 59 -4.10 0.21 15.04
N PHE A 60 -3.57 -0.47 14.03
CA PHE A 60 -4.21 -1.58 13.31
C PHE A 60 -3.68 -2.91 13.82
N ASN A 61 -4.27 -3.41 14.89
CA ASN A 61 -4.06 -4.80 15.33
C ASN A 61 -4.66 -5.79 14.32
N SER A 62 -4.33 -7.07 14.45
CA SER A 62 -4.80 -8.13 13.55
C SER A 62 -6.33 -8.16 13.41
N ALA A 63 -7.07 -7.92 14.50
CA ALA A 63 -8.52 -7.86 14.48
C ALA A 63 -9.06 -6.69 13.63
N LYS A 64 -8.50 -5.49 13.78
CA LYS A 64 -8.86 -4.31 12.98
C LYS A 64 -8.47 -4.46 11.51
N GLN A 65 -7.36 -5.14 11.24
CA GLN A 65 -6.95 -5.45 9.86
C GLN A 65 -7.96 -6.37 9.18
N GLU A 66 -8.45 -7.38 9.89
CA GLU A 66 -9.45 -8.31 9.35
C GLU A 66 -10.81 -7.62 9.16
N GLN A 67 -11.22 -6.76 10.10
CA GLN A 67 -12.40 -5.92 9.93
C GLN A 67 -12.29 -4.98 8.72
N LEU A 68 -11.12 -4.37 8.51
CA LEU A 68 -10.87 -3.52 7.36
C LEU A 68 -10.91 -4.31 6.05
N ARG A 69 -10.32 -5.51 6.01
CA ARG A 69 -10.43 -6.41 4.85
C ARG A 69 -11.87 -6.74 4.54
N ALA A 70 -12.64 -7.15 5.55
CA ALA A 70 -14.06 -7.45 5.39
C ALA A 70 -14.85 -6.25 4.83
N LEU A 71 -14.55 -5.03 5.28
CA LEU A 71 -15.17 -3.81 4.73
C LEU A 71 -14.75 -3.52 3.28
N LEU A 72 -13.48 -3.70 2.94
CA LEU A 72 -12.97 -3.47 1.58
C LEU A 72 -13.48 -4.51 0.57
N HIS A 73 -13.77 -5.73 1.01
CA HIS A 73 -14.37 -6.77 0.17
C HIS A 73 -15.87 -6.55 -0.08
N GLN A 74 -16.53 -5.64 0.66
CA GLN A 74 -17.91 -5.25 0.38
C GLN A 74 -17.98 -4.29 -0.81
N SER A 75 -19.05 -4.39 -1.59
CA SER A 75 -19.28 -3.49 -2.71
C SER A 75 -19.36 -2.03 -2.22
N PRO A 76 -18.61 -1.07 -2.82
CA PRO A 76 -18.69 0.35 -2.48
C PRO A 76 -20.11 0.94 -2.61
N ARG A 77 -20.99 0.27 -3.38
CA ARG A 77 -22.40 0.65 -3.53
C ARG A 77 -23.22 0.43 -2.25
N ASN A 78 -22.82 -0.52 -1.40
CA ASN A 78 -23.47 -0.77 -0.10
C ASN A 78 -23.28 0.38 0.89
N PHE A 79 -22.23 1.18 0.69
CA PHE A 79 -21.93 2.37 1.50
C PHE A 79 -22.55 3.66 0.91
N GLY A 80 -23.46 3.53 -0.06
CA GLY A 80 -24.40 4.58 -0.45
C GLY A 80 -23.78 5.93 -0.78
N LYS A 81 -23.07 6.06 -1.90
CA LYS A 81 -22.83 7.38 -2.50
C LYS A 81 -23.99 7.72 -3.43
N ALA A 82 -24.87 8.60 -2.97
CA ALA A 82 -26.07 9.05 -3.71
C ALA A 82 -25.77 9.84 -5.01
N TRP A 83 -24.51 10.17 -5.32
CA TRP A 83 -24.17 11.14 -6.37
C TRP A 83 -23.82 10.56 -7.74
N ILE A 84 -24.18 9.32 -8.08
CA ILE A 84 -24.11 8.88 -9.49
C ILE A 84 -25.20 9.50 -10.37
N VAL A 85 -26.27 10.04 -9.77
CA VAL A 85 -27.17 10.95 -10.47
C VAL A 85 -26.68 12.35 -10.17
N SER A 86 -26.02 12.99 -11.14
CA SER A 86 -25.66 14.40 -11.02
C SER A 86 -26.93 15.18 -10.63
N PRO A 87 -26.97 15.86 -9.48
CA PRO A 87 -28.13 16.64 -9.06
C PRO A 87 -28.41 17.90 -9.91
N ASP A 88 -27.59 18.12 -10.95
CA ASP A 88 -27.68 19.28 -11.82
C ASP A 88 -28.90 19.17 -12.78
N GLU A 89 -29.74 20.20 -12.76
CA GLU A 89 -30.91 20.35 -13.64
C GLU A 89 -30.50 20.28 -15.13
N GLN A 90 -29.30 20.76 -15.47
CA GLN A 90 -28.77 20.67 -16.83
C GLN A 90 -28.53 19.22 -17.27
N TYR A 91 -28.19 18.32 -16.34
CA TYR A 91 -28.02 16.89 -16.62
C TYR A 91 -29.36 16.20 -16.88
N ALA A 92 -30.42 16.60 -16.16
CA ALA A 92 -31.77 16.09 -16.38
C ALA A 92 -32.31 16.49 -17.77
N LEU A 93 -32.08 17.74 -18.19
CA LEU A 93 -32.48 18.23 -19.51
C LEU A 93 -31.75 17.50 -20.64
N LYS A 94 -30.43 17.31 -20.53
CA LYS A 94 -29.64 16.54 -21.50
C LYS A 94 -30.12 15.09 -21.61
N LYS A 95 -30.44 14.47 -20.47
CA LYS A 95 -30.97 13.10 -20.41
C LYS A 95 -32.34 12.99 -21.08
N HIS A 96 -33.21 13.98 -20.91
CA HIS A 96 -34.53 14.02 -21.54
C HIS A 96 -34.44 14.12 -23.06
N GLN A 97 -33.57 15.00 -23.59
CA GLN A 97 -33.33 15.11 -25.03
C GLN A 97 -32.83 13.79 -25.65
N ARG A 98 -31.84 13.16 -25.02
CA ARG A 98 -31.32 11.86 -25.45
C ARG A 98 -32.41 10.78 -25.44
N ASN A 99 -33.18 10.68 -24.36
CA ASN A 99 -34.24 9.68 -24.25
C ASN A 99 -35.36 9.92 -25.28
N ARG A 100 -35.65 11.18 -25.63
CA ARG A 100 -36.58 11.53 -26.71
C ARG A 100 -36.11 11.01 -28.06
N LEU A 101 -34.80 11.11 -28.36
CA LEU A 101 -34.22 10.56 -29.59
C LEU A 101 -34.28 9.03 -29.62
N ILE A 102 -34.06 8.36 -28.47
CA ILE A 102 -34.21 6.90 -28.35
C ILE A 102 -35.67 6.49 -28.64
N CYS A 103 -36.64 7.18 -28.04
CA CYS A 103 -38.06 6.86 -28.30
C CYS A 103 -38.46 7.10 -29.76
N LEU A 104 -37.94 8.17 -30.39
CA LEU A 104 -38.14 8.42 -31.81
C LEU A 104 -37.48 7.34 -32.68
N SER A 105 -36.29 6.86 -32.31
CA SER A 105 -35.63 5.78 -33.03
C SER A 105 -36.38 4.45 -33.00
N GLU A 106 -37.08 4.18 -31.90
CA GLU A 106 -37.92 2.99 -31.75
C GLU A 106 -39.24 3.12 -32.54
N GLN A 107 -39.75 4.34 -32.70
CA GLN A 107 -40.98 4.61 -33.48
C GLN A 107 -40.75 4.56 -35.00
N TYR A 108 -39.54 4.83 -35.46
CA TYR A 108 -39.20 4.83 -36.89
C TYR A 108 -38.09 3.82 -37.20
N PRO A 109 -38.28 2.50 -37.02
CA PRO A 109 -37.21 1.49 -37.15
C PRO A 109 -36.56 1.40 -38.55
N ASN A 110 -37.16 2.02 -39.56
CA ASN A 110 -36.69 2.09 -40.95
C ASN A 110 -35.67 3.21 -41.23
N TRP A 111 -35.44 4.14 -40.29
CA TRP A 111 -34.45 5.22 -40.42
C TRP A 111 -32.97 4.77 -40.47
N ALA A 112 -32.70 3.48 -40.22
CA ALA A 112 -31.33 2.95 -40.09
C ALA A 112 -30.81 2.22 -41.34
N LEU A 113 -31.56 2.15 -42.44
CA LEU A 113 -31.11 1.43 -43.65
C LEU A 113 -31.51 2.16 -44.93
N ASP A 114 -30.66 3.10 -45.35
CA ASP A 114 -30.44 3.47 -46.76
C ASP A 114 -28.95 3.83 -46.99
N LEU A 115 -28.04 3.10 -46.34
CA LEU A 115 -26.58 3.18 -46.60
C LEU A 115 -26.03 1.94 -47.31
N HIS A 116 -26.83 1.27 -48.15
CA HIS A 116 -26.33 0.22 -49.04
C HIS A 116 -26.94 0.33 -50.44
N THR A 117 -26.17 0.95 -51.34
CA THR A 117 -25.85 0.47 -52.70
C THR A 117 -27.01 -0.03 -53.58
N ASN A 118 -27.46 0.79 -54.52
CA ASN A 118 -27.17 0.64 -55.97
C ASN A 118 -27.54 1.92 -56.72
#